data_AF-A0A7X0PLE7-F1
#
_entry.id   AF-A0A7X0PLE7-F1
#
_cell.length_a   1.000
_cell.length_b   1.000
_cell.length_c   1.000
_cell.angle_alpha   90.00
_cell.angle_beta   90.00
_cell.angle_gamma   90.00
#
_symmetry.space_group_name_H-M   'P 1'
#
loop_
_entity.id
_entity.type
_entity.pdbx_description
1 polymer ?
#
loop_
_entity_poly.entity_id
_entity_poly.type
_entity_poly.pdbx_seq_one_letter_code
_entity_poly.pdbx_strand_id
1 'polypeptide(L)'
;MPERYYRELLRYFTRRAGNGDTAADVVQEAYSRVLALQSTGKPVFEPRALLYQTARNVLTNQALRRAAEVRMLDTLALVHCDSAPSVEREVSARQQLHRLLALLQRMPRKRRDAFILVRVHGMSHAQTAAHMEISTKAVERHITRALLDCAGYTSARD
;
A
#
# COMPACT_ATOMS: atom_id res chain seq x y z
N MET A 1 -23.13 -25.16 33.13
CA MET A 1 -23.47 -23.80 33.63
C MET A 1 -22.24 -22.89 33.59
N PRO A 2 -21.89 -22.33 32.42
CA PRO A 2 -20.76 -21.41 32.31
C PRO A 2 -21.01 -20.06 33.00
N GLU A 3 -22.27 -19.63 33.13
CA GLU A 3 -22.69 -18.29 33.61
C GLU A 3 -22.15 -17.89 35.00
N ARG A 4 -21.66 -18.85 35.78
CA ARG A 4 -21.19 -18.67 37.16
C ARG A 4 -20.06 -17.63 37.29
N TYR A 5 -19.25 -17.42 36.26
CA TYR A 5 -18.12 -16.49 36.29
C TYR A 5 -18.36 -15.18 35.53
N TYR A 6 -19.54 -14.98 34.93
CA TYR A 6 -19.77 -13.89 33.98
C TYR A 6 -19.62 -12.52 34.65
N ARG A 7 -20.28 -12.31 35.79
CA ARG A 7 -20.19 -11.07 36.57
C ARG A 7 -18.79 -10.80 37.10
N GLU A 8 -18.07 -11.84 37.48
CA GLU A 8 -16.70 -11.76 37.99
C GLU A 8 -15.73 -11.31 36.88
N LEU A 9 -15.80 -11.97 35.72
CA LEU A 9 -15.02 -11.64 34.53
C LEU A 9 -15.36 -10.22 34.04
N LEU A 10 -16.64 -9.88 33.95
CA LEU A 10 -17.08 -8.55 33.52
C LEU A 10 -16.44 -7.48 34.42
N ARG A 11 -16.56 -7.61 35.75
CA ARG A 11 -15.96 -6.65 36.69
C ARG A 11 -14.44 -6.55 36.56
N TYR A 12 -13.76 -7.68 36.36
CA TYR A 12 -12.31 -7.70 36.17
C TYR A 12 -11.89 -7.00 34.87
N PHE A 13 -12.58 -7.29 33.77
CA PHE A 13 -12.24 -6.75 32.45
C PHE A 13 -12.73 -5.32 32.24
N THR A 14 -13.78 -4.84 32.93
CA THR A 14 -14.19 -3.43 32.87
C THR A 14 -13.05 -2.50 33.28
N ARG A 15 -12.31 -2.84 34.35
CA ARG A 15 -11.14 -2.06 34.80
C ARG A 15 -9.99 -2.08 33.79
N ARG A 16 -9.89 -3.14 32.96
CA ARG A 16 -8.77 -3.37 32.04
C ARG A 16 -9.05 -2.90 30.61
N ALA A 17 -10.31 -2.96 30.18
CA ALA A 17 -10.78 -2.52 28.87
C ALA A 17 -11.12 -1.02 28.84
N GLY A 18 -11.20 -0.38 30.00
CA GLY A 18 -11.44 1.07 30.14
C GLY A 18 -12.91 1.49 30.00
N ASN A 19 -13.79 0.62 29.51
CA ASN A 19 -15.24 0.84 29.48
C ASN A 19 -16.02 -0.49 29.68
N GLY A 20 -17.30 -0.35 30.04
CA GLY A 20 -18.19 -1.48 30.34
C GLY A 20 -18.57 -2.31 29.12
N ASP A 21 -18.83 -1.66 28.00
CA ASP A 21 -19.32 -2.31 26.78
C ASP A 21 -18.26 -3.19 26.13
N THR A 22 -17.03 -2.70 25.99
CA THR A 22 -15.89 -3.49 25.49
C THR A 22 -15.61 -4.67 26.40
N ALA A 23 -15.79 -4.51 27.72
CA ALA A 23 -15.63 -5.63 28.65
C ALA A 23 -16.74 -6.68 28.48
N ALA A 24 -17.98 -6.27 28.21
CA ALA A 24 -19.08 -7.19 27.93
C ALA A 24 -18.79 -8.00 26.66
N ASP A 25 -18.37 -7.34 25.58
CA ASP A 25 -18.01 -7.99 24.31
C ASP A 25 -16.88 -9.01 24.49
N VAL A 26 -15.80 -8.61 25.17
CA VAL A 26 -14.63 -9.47 25.44
C VAL A 26 -15.04 -10.71 26.24
N VAL A 27 -15.88 -10.55 27.26
CA VAL A 27 -16.36 -11.66 28.08
C VAL A 27 -17.28 -12.56 27.25
N GLN A 28 -18.25 -12.00 26.53
CA GLN A 28 -19.15 -12.78 25.68
C GLN A 28 -18.39 -13.59 24.61
N GLU A 29 -17.38 -13.00 23.99
CA GLU A 29 -16.54 -13.68 23.01
C GLU A 29 -15.74 -14.81 23.65
N ALA A 30 -15.17 -14.60 24.84
CA ALA A 30 -14.45 -15.63 25.57
C ALA A 30 -15.35 -16.82 25.91
N TYR A 31 -16.58 -16.55 26.35
CA TYR A 31 -17.59 -17.57 26.62
C TYR A 31 -17.95 -18.35 25.36
N SER A 32 -18.17 -17.68 24.25
CA SER A 32 -18.51 -18.30 22.97
C SER A 32 -17.43 -19.27 22.51
N ARG A 33 -16.15 -18.89 22.64
CA ARG A 33 -15.00 -19.75 22.30
C ARG A 33 -14.86 -20.96 23.22
N VAL A 34 -15.07 -20.79 24.52
CA VAL A 34 -14.99 -21.90 25.49
C VAL A 34 -16.16 -22.87 25.32
N LEU A 35 -17.37 -22.38 25.09
CA LEU A 35 -18.54 -23.20 24.80
C LEU A 35 -18.37 -24.03 23.52
N ALA A 36 -17.85 -23.40 22.46
CA ALA A 36 -17.50 -24.09 21.22
C ALA A 36 -16.42 -25.15 21.42
N LEU A 37 -15.47 -24.95 22.34
CA LEU A 37 -14.48 -25.98 22.68
C LEU A 37 -15.12 -27.16 23.41
N GLN A 38 -16.03 -26.89 24.36
CA GLN A 38 -16.73 -27.92 25.12
C GLN A 38 -17.63 -28.80 24.22
N SER A 39 -18.24 -28.23 23.18
CA SER A 39 -19.05 -29.00 22.22
C SER A 39 -18.23 -29.97 21.36
N THR A 40 -16.91 -29.82 21.29
CA THR A 40 -16.01 -30.77 20.60
C THR A 40 -15.70 -32.04 21.43
N GLY A 41 -16.24 -32.16 22.64
CA GLY A 41 -16.01 -33.33 23.51
C GLY A 41 -14.65 -33.36 24.21
N LYS A 42 -13.83 -32.30 24.07
CA LYS A 42 -12.56 -32.18 24.80
C LYS A 42 -12.82 -31.85 26.27
N PRO A 43 -12.20 -32.57 27.22
CA PRO A 43 -12.36 -32.28 28.64
C PRO A 43 -11.73 -30.93 28.98
N VAL A 44 -12.53 -30.05 29.58
CA VAL A 44 -12.07 -28.77 30.14
C VAL A 44 -11.99 -28.91 31.65
N PHE A 45 -10.79 -29.11 32.17
CA PHE A 45 -10.54 -29.33 33.60
C PHE A 45 -10.67 -28.04 34.42
N GLU A 46 -10.26 -26.89 33.88
CA GLU A 46 -10.29 -25.59 34.57
C GLU A 46 -11.02 -24.50 33.75
N PRO A 47 -12.37 -24.51 33.72
CA PRO A 47 -13.14 -23.59 32.89
C PRO A 47 -12.94 -22.12 33.29
N ARG A 48 -12.75 -21.82 34.58
CA ARG A 48 -12.48 -20.44 35.05
C ARG A 48 -11.15 -19.91 34.51
N ALA A 49 -10.06 -20.66 34.67
CA ALA A 49 -8.73 -20.25 34.20
C ALA A 49 -8.73 -20.05 32.66
N LEU A 50 -9.37 -20.98 31.94
CA LEU A 50 -9.50 -20.90 30.49
C LEU A 50 -10.30 -19.67 30.04
N LEU A 51 -11.39 -19.32 30.71
CA LEU A 51 -12.16 -18.10 30.42
C LEU A 51 -11.32 -16.83 30.62
N TYR A 52 -10.56 -16.74 31.72
CA TYR A 52 -9.67 -15.61 31.98
C TYR A 52 -8.57 -15.48 30.93
N GLN A 53 -7.95 -16.59 30.54
CA GLN A 53 -6.92 -16.61 29.51
C GLN A 53 -7.50 -16.21 28.14
N THR A 54 -8.66 -16.76 27.78
CA THR A 54 -9.31 -16.46 26.50
C THR A 54 -9.72 -14.99 26.44
N ALA A 55 -10.32 -14.43 27.49
CA ALA A 55 -10.70 -13.03 27.55
C ALA A 55 -9.49 -12.08 27.49
N ARG A 56 -8.36 -12.44 28.14
CA ARG A 56 -7.10 -11.68 27.99
C ARG A 56 -6.62 -11.67 26.55
N ASN A 57 -6.63 -12.82 25.88
CA ASN A 57 -6.20 -12.94 24.50
C ASN A 57 -7.10 -12.14 23.54
N VAL A 58 -8.42 -12.19 23.75
CA VAL A 58 -9.38 -11.38 22.98
C VAL A 58 -9.07 -9.89 23.13
N LEU A 59 -8.91 -9.40 24.37
CA LEU A 59 -8.60 -8.00 24.62
C LEU A 59 -7.27 -7.56 23.97
N THR A 60 -6.22 -8.37 24.08
CA THR A 60 -4.92 -8.09 23.44
C THR A 60 -5.05 -8.05 21.92
N ASN A 61 -5.76 -9.00 21.32
CA ASN A 61 -5.95 -9.03 19.87
C ASN A 61 -6.75 -7.83 19.37
N GLN A 62 -7.81 -7.43 20.08
CA GLN A 62 -8.57 -6.22 19.74
C GLN A 62 -7.70 -4.96 19.81
N ALA A 63 -6.85 -4.83 20.85
CA ALA A 63 -5.93 -3.70 20.96
C ALA A 63 -4.90 -3.65 19.82
N LEU A 64 -4.32 -4.80 19.46
CA LEU A 64 -3.39 -4.91 18.34
C LEU A 64 -4.07 -4.56 17.00
N ARG A 65 -5.29 -5.04 16.79
CA ARG A 65 -6.08 -4.73 15.59
C ARG A 65 -6.39 -3.24 15.49
N ARG A 66 -6.87 -2.61 16.57
CA ARG A 66 -7.12 -1.16 16.61
C ARG A 66 -5.85 -0.37 16.33
N ALA A 67 -4.71 -0.76 16.90
CA ALA A 67 -3.43 -0.10 16.63
C ALA A 67 -3.01 -0.24 15.16
N ALA A 68 -3.24 -1.40 14.53
CA ALA A 68 -2.98 -1.60 13.11
C ALA A 68 -3.92 -0.76 12.22
N GLU A 69 -5.21 -0.69 12.56
CA GLU A 69 -6.21 0.13 11.86
C GLU A 69 -5.84 1.62 11.93
N VAL A 70 -5.45 2.13 13.11
CA VAL A 70 -4.98 3.51 13.28
C VAL A 70 -3.74 3.77 12.43
N ARG A 71 -2.72 2.90 12.47
CA ARG A 71 -1.51 3.05 11.64
C ARG A 71 -1.83 3.04 10.15
N MET A 72 -2.80 2.22 9.73
CA MET A 72 -3.24 2.17 8.34
C MET A 72 -3.95 3.47 7.94
N LEU A 73 -4.82 4.02 8.79
CA LEU A 73 -5.46 5.31 8.57
C LEU A 73 -4.45 6.46 8.52
N ASP A 74 -3.46 6.47 9.41
CA ASP A 74 -2.37 7.46 9.39
C ASP A 74 -1.56 7.35 8.08
N THR A 75 -1.28 6.12 7.63
CA THR A 75 -0.60 5.88 6.35
C THR A 75 -1.44 6.39 5.17
N LEU A 76 -2.75 6.14 5.18
CA LEU A 76 -3.66 6.64 4.14
C LEU A 76 -3.79 8.17 4.16
N ALA A 77 -3.74 8.80 5.33
CA ALA A 77 -3.74 10.25 5.46
C ALA A 77 -2.48 10.89 4.85
N LEU A 78 -1.33 10.21 4.93
CA LEU A 78 -0.10 10.64 4.24
C LEU A 78 -0.18 10.49 2.70
N VAL A 79 -1.05 9.61 2.20
CA VAL A 79 -1.25 9.34 0.76
C VAL A 79 -2.32 10.27 0.16
N HIS A 80 -2.99 11.11 0.96
CA HIS A 80 -3.94 12.11 0.47
C HIS A 80 -3.21 13.25 -0.26
N CYS A 81 -2.83 13.01 -1.52
CA CYS A 81 -2.33 14.00 -2.46
C CYS A 81 -3.49 14.80 -3.06
N ASP A 82 -4.20 15.56 -2.22
CA ASP A 82 -5.26 16.49 -2.66
C ASP A 82 -4.76 17.93 -2.83
N SER A 83 -3.45 18.12 -3.01
CA SER A 83 -2.94 19.40 -3.52
C SER A 83 -2.86 19.33 -5.04
N ALA A 84 -3.83 19.94 -5.72
CA ALA A 84 -3.64 20.35 -7.10
C ALA A 84 -2.25 21.02 -7.22
N PRO A 85 -1.44 20.68 -8.25
CA PRO A 85 -0.13 21.29 -8.40
C PRO A 85 -0.28 22.81 -8.39
N SER A 86 0.63 23.51 -7.68
CA SER A 86 0.61 24.98 -7.72
C SER A 86 0.71 25.47 -9.15
N VAL A 87 0.16 26.65 -9.44
CA VAL A 87 0.23 27.27 -10.78
C VAL A 87 1.68 27.32 -11.27
N GLU A 88 2.64 27.60 -10.39
CA GLU A 88 4.07 27.58 -10.70
C GLU A 88 4.56 26.18 -11.14
N ARG A 89 4.14 25.10 -10.46
CA ARG A 89 4.47 23.73 -10.83
C ARG A 89 3.85 23.35 -12.18
N GLU A 90 2.61 23.76 -12.44
CA GLU A 90 1.98 23.54 -13.74
C GLU A 90 2.72 24.25 -14.87
N VAL A 91 3.05 25.54 -14.68
CA VAL A 91 3.77 26.34 -15.68
C VAL A 91 5.15 25.74 -15.92
N SER A 92 5.88 25.38 -14.87
CA SER A 92 7.19 24.72 -14.98
C SER A 92 7.11 23.39 -15.73
N ALA A 93 6.12 22.55 -15.41
CA ALA A 93 5.90 21.28 -16.12
C ALA A 93 5.56 21.50 -17.60
N ARG A 94 4.68 22.46 -17.92
CA ARG A 94 4.35 22.83 -19.31
C ARG A 94 5.57 23.34 -20.06
N GLN A 95 6.43 24.15 -19.43
CA GLN A 95 7.67 24.62 -20.05
C GLN A 95 8.67 23.49 -20.28
N GLN A 96 8.84 22.57 -19.33
CA GLN A 96 9.68 21.38 -19.50
C GLN A 96 9.18 20.49 -20.64
N LEU A 97 7.87 20.29 -20.74
CA LEU A 97 7.25 19.51 -21.82
C LEU A 97 7.46 20.16 -23.19
N HIS A 98 7.22 21.47 -23.34
CA HIS A 98 7.45 22.17 -24.60
C HIS A 98 8.91 22.06 -25.06
N ARG A 99 9.85 22.19 -24.11
CA ARG A 99 11.28 22.04 -24.39
C ARG A 99 11.64 20.64 -24.87
N LEU A 100 11.10 19.60 -24.22
CA LEU A 100 11.28 18.21 -24.65
C LEU A 100 10.70 17.98 -26.05
N LEU A 101 9.51 18.50 -26.35
CA LEU A 101 8.87 18.37 -27.65
C LEU A 101 9.69 19.04 -28.76
N ALA A 102 10.21 20.24 -28.52
CA ALA A 102 11.07 20.94 -29.48
C ALA A 102 12.37 20.14 -29.76
N LEU A 103 12.94 19.52 -28.72
CA LEU A 103 14.13 18.68 -28.85
C LEU A 103 13.84 17.43 -29.68
N LEU A 104 12.74 16.72 -29.38
CA LEU A 104 12.30 15.57 -30.17
C LEU A 104 12.09 15.95 -31.64
N GLN A 105 11.47 17.12 -31.91
CA GLN A 105 11.26 17.64 -33.26
C GLN A 105 12.55 17.92 -34.04
N ARG A 106 13.67 18.19 -33.36
CA ARG A 106 14.99 18.38 -33.99
C ARG A 106 15.73 17.06 -34.22
N MET A 107 15.33 15.97 -33.58
CA MET A 107 15.94 14.66 -33.81
C MET A 107 15.61 14.12 -35.21
N PRO A 108 16.54 13.38 -35.85
CA PRO A 108 16.24 12.63 -37.06
C PRO A 108 15.07 11.66 -36.85
N ARG A 109 14.18 11.54 -37.84
CA ARG A 109 12.90 10.79 -37.76
C ARG A 109 13.06 9.39 -37.16
N LYS A 110 13.95 8.55 -37.71
CA LYS A 110 14.19 7.18 -37.19
C LYS A 110 14.66 7.15 -35.72
N ARG A 111 15.38 8.18 -35.26
CA ARG A 111 15.83 8.28 -33.87
C ARG A 111 14.65 8.60 -32.94
N ARG A 112 13.82 9.55 -33.36
CA ARG A 112 12.59 9.95 -32.66
C ARG A 112 11.62 8.79 -32.55
N ASP A 113 11.37 8.08 -33.65
CA ASP A 113 10.43 6.97 -33.71
C ASP A 113 10.85 5.85 -32.76
N ALA A 114 12.14 5.46 -32.79
CA ALA A 114 12.68 4.48 -31.85
C ALA A 114 12.50 4.92 -30.38
N PHE A 115 12.79 6.19 -30.08
CA PHE A 115 12.64 6.74 -28.72
C PHE A 115 11.19 6.72 -28.25
N ILE A 116 10.22 7.12 -29.08
CA ILE A 116 8.79 7.13 -28.75
C ILE A 116 8.30 5.70 -28.50
N LEU A 117 8.62 4.75 -29.38
CA LEU A 117 8.20 3.35 -29.23
C LEU A 117 8.70 2.73 -27.92
N VAL A 118 9.96 3.00 -27.55
CA VAL A 118 10.53 2.44 -26.32
C VAL A 118 10.07 3.18 -25.06
N ARG A 119 10.09 4.52 -25.06
CA ARG A 119 9.90 5.32 -23.83
C ARG A 119 8.48 5.76 -23.58
N VAL A 120 7.68 5.92 -24.63
CA VAL A 120 6.26 6.33 -24.53
C VAL A 120 5.35 5.13 -24.64
N HIS A 121 5.59 4.24 -25.60
CA HIS A 121 4.78 3.04 -25.79
C HIS A 121 5.27 1.80 -25.03
N GLY A 122 6.43 1.88 -24.36
CA GLY A 122 6.95 0.80 -23.51
C GLY A 122 7.40 -0.45 -24.27
N MET A 123 7.63 -0.36 -25.59
CA MET A 123 8.08 -1.50 -26.39
C MET A 123 9.52 -1.89 -26.05
N SER A 124 9.82 -3.19 -26.06
CA SER A 124 11.19 -3.66 -25.92
C SER A 124 12.03 -3.31 -27.15
N HIS A 125 13.36 -3.29 -27.01
CA HIS A 125 14.25 -3.03 -28.15
C HIS A 125 14.03 -4.03 -29.29
N ALA A 126 13.72 -5.29 -28.99
CA ALA A 126 13.44 -6.33 -29.98
C ALA A 126 12.11 -6.09 -30.70
N GLN A 127 11.06 -5.69 -29.97
CA GLN A 127 9.77 -5.34 -30.58
C GLN A 127 9.88 -4.11 -31.48
N THR A 128 10.59 -3.07 -31.02
CA THR A 128 10.86 -1.87 -31.81
C THR A 128 11.70 -2.18 -33.04
N ALA A 129 12.67 -3.08 -32.94
CA ALA A 129 13.50 -3.54 -34.06
C ALA A 129 12.65 -4.21 -35.14
N ALA A 130 11.76 -5.12 -34.74
CA ALA A 130 10.81 -5.76 -35.65
C ALA A 130 9.84 -4.75 -36.28
N HIS A 131 9.28 -3.84 -35.49
CA HIS A 131 8.34 -2.82 -35.96
C HIS A 131 8.97 -1.82 -36.95
N MET A 132 10.25 -1.49 -36.76
CA MET A 132 10.98 -0.54 -37.59
C MET A 132 11.79 -1.19 -38.72
N GLU A 133 11.74 -2.52 -38.84
CA GLU A 133 12.52 -3.32 -39.81
C GLU A 133 14.02 -3.01 -39.77
N ILE A 134 14.59 -2.91 -38.55
CA ILE A 134 16.02 -2.68 -38.32
C ILE A 134 16.56 -3.66 -37.27
N SER A 135 17.89 -3.76 -37.16
CA SER A 135 18.50 -4.60 -36.11
C SER A 135 18.30 -4.02 -34.71
N THR A 136 18.21 -4.89 -33.71
CA THR A 136 18.17 -4.49 -32.28
C THR A 136 19.33 -3.58 -31.90
N LYS A 137 20.53 -3.85 -32.42
CA LYS A 137 21.72 -3.01 -32.23
C LYS A 137 21.56 -1.60 -32.81
N ALA A 138 20.84 -1.46 -33.93
CA ALA A 138 20.52 -0.16 -34.49
C ALA A 138 19.51 0.60 -33.61
N VAL A 139 18.50 -0.08 -33.06
CA VAL A 139 17.56 0.50 -32.08
C VAL A 139 18.31 1.01 -30.86
N GLU A 140 19.16 0.19 -30.24
CA GLU A 140 19.98 0.59 -29.09
C GLU A 140 20.78 1.86 -29.39
N ARG A 141 21.46 1.91 -30.53
CA ARG A 141 22.21 3.10 -30.97
C ARG A 141 21.31 4.32 -31.14
N HIS A 142 20.10 4.16 -31.68
CA HIS A 142 19.14 5.25 -31.79
C HIS A 142 18.68 5.74 -30.40
N ILE A 143 18.40 4.83 -29.47
CA ILE A 143 18.00 5.16 -28.09
C ILE A 143 19.14 5.86 -27.35
N THR A 144 20.36 5.32 -27.36
CA THR A 144 21.52 5.96 -26.71
C THR A 144 21.74 7.37 -27.22
N ARG A 145 21.67 7.57 -28.54
CA ARG A 145 21.81 8.90 -29.15
C ARG A 145 20.64 9.83 -28.78
N ALA A 146 19.41 9.35 -28.74
CA ALA A 146 18.26 10.13 -28.29
C ALA A 146 18.41 10.55 -26.81
N LEU A 147 18.93 9.66 -25.96
CA LEU A 147 19.19 9.98 -24.56
C LEU A 147 20.30 11.02 -24.40
N LEU A 148 21.36 10.96 -25.21
CA LEU A 148 22.40 11.99 -25.23
C LEU A 148 21.86 13.34 -25.69
N ASP A 149 21.04 13.35 -26.74
CA ASP A 149 20.37 14.57 -27.22
C ASP A 149 19.52 15.19 -26.08
N CYS A 150 18.77 14.37 -25.33
CA CYS A 150 17.98 14.82 -24.17
C CYS A 150 18.82 15.22 -22.95
N ALA A 151 19.91 14.50 -22.66
CA ALA A 151 20.74 14.70 -21.48
C ALA A 151 21.53 16.01 -21.53
N GLY A 152 22.05 16.39 -22.72
CA GLY A 152 22.71 17.68 -22.92
C GLY A 152 21.80 18.89 -22.71
N TYR A 153 20.48 18.67 -22.67
CA TYR A 153 19.49 19.72 -22.47
C TYR A 153 19.09 19.91 -21.00
N THR A 154 19.12 18.85 -20.19
CA THR A 154 18.88 18.95 -18.73
C THR A 154 19.96 19.72 -17.97
N SER A 155 21.11 19.98 -18.60
CA SER A 155 22.24 20.72 -18.04
C SER A 155 22.17 22.24 -18.23
N ALA A 156 21.26 22.75 -19.06
CA ALA A 156 20.99 24.18 -19.17
C ALA A 156 19.95 24.59 -18.11
N ARG A 157 20.36 24.49 -16.84
CA ARG A 157 19.69 25.10 -15.69
C ARG A 157 20.45 26.38 -15.36
N ASP A 158 19.89 27.50 -15.79
CA ASP A 158 19.75 28.71 -14.98
C ASP A 158 18.28 29.14 -15.08
#